data_AF-A0A5C7VKN7-F1
#
_entry.id   AF-A0A5C7VKN7-F1
#
_cell.length_a   1.000
_cell.length_b   1.000
_cell.length_c   1.000
_cell.angle_alpha   90.00
_cell.angle_beta   90.00
_cell.angle_gamma   90.00
#
_symmetry.space_group_name_H-M   'P 1'
#
loop_
_entity.id
_entity.type
_entity.pdbx_description
1 polymer ?
#
loop_
_entity_poly.entity_id
_entity_poly.type
_entity_poly.pdbx_seq_one_letter_code
_entity_poly.pdbx_strand_id
1 'polypeptide(L)'
;MDFDGVLHPVSAVKDWARDGRTLRELRYAPDKQLFRWLDRLVQMLDQYPDVAILVHSGWRTMSRDFELREYLGPLADRFIGSTSKSMQRYAGIEQVLSRIGTTDFVILDDATHEFPKNLPELIATDPELGLSEPGIQTRLQAWLDNPKDDLATHDEFVASSTPSC
;
A
#
# COMPACT_ATOMS: atom_id res chain seq x y z
N MET A 1 1.07 -1.13 1.11
CA MET A 1 2.14 -0.99 0.10
C MET A 1 3.48 -0.65 0.76
N ASP A 2 4.57 -1.24 0.28
CA ASP A 2 5.95 -0.84 0.61
C ASP A 2 6.40 0.37 -0.26
N PHE A 3 7.48 1.03 0.12
CA PHE A 3 8.09 2.11 -0.66
C PHE A 3 9.32 1.63 -1.42
N ASP A 4 10.27 1.01 -0.71
CA ASP A 4 11.47 0.44 -1.31
C ASP A 4 11.05 -0.73 -2.22
N GLY A 5 11.61 -0.82 -3.43
CA GLY A 5 11.24 -1.84 -4.41
C GLY A 5 9.86 -1.65 -5.06
N VAL A 6 9.10 -0.60 -4.69
CA VAL A 6 7.77 -0.30 -5.27
C VAL A 6 7.72 1.08 -5.90
N LEU A 7 8.12 2.12 -5.15
CA LEU A 7 8.08 3.54 -5.59
C LEU A 7 9.46 4.06 -6.03
N HIS A 8 10.51 3.32 -5.71
CA HIS A 8 11.90 3.52 -6.16
C HIS A 8 12.70 2.22 -5.99
N PRO A 9 13.88 2.10 -6.61
CA PRO A 9 14.76 0.94 -6.44
C PRO A 9 15.23 0.79 -4.99
N VAL A 10 15.33 -0.44 -4.47
CA VAL A 10 15.93 -0.72 -3.15
C VAL A 10 17.36 -0.15 -3.08
N SER A 11 18.11 -0.20 -4.19
CA SER A 11 19.44 0.40 -4.27
C SER A 11 19.50 1.90 -3.94
N ALA A 12 18.41 2.65 -4.11
CA ALA A 12 18.36 4.09 -3.84
C ALA A 12 18.53 4.43 -2.34
N VAL A 13 18.22 3.48 -1.45
CA VAL A 13 18.36 3.64 0.01
C VAL A 13 19.51 2.81 0.61
N LYS A 14 20.24 2.04 -0.20
CA LYS A 14 21.25 1.07 0.26
C LYS A 14 22.36 1.66 1.14
N ASP A 15 22.81 2.87 0.85
CA ASP A 15 23.86 3.56 1.62
C ASP A 15 23.32 4.63 2.58
N TRP A 16 22.01 4.63 2.84
CA TRP A 16 21.39 5.65 3.69
C TRP A 16 22.06 5.75 5.08
N ALA A 17 22.37 4.63 5.72
CA ALA A 17 22.99 4.65 7.05
C ALA A 17 24.35 5.39 7.08
N ARG A 18 25.05 5.50 5.93
CA ARG A 18 26.31 6.23 5.78
C ARG A 18 26.12 7.68 5.31
N ASP A 19 24.94 7.98 4.80
CA ASP A 19 24.60 9.27 4.19
C ASP A 19 24.39 10.37 5.25
N GLY A 20 23.92 10.00 6.45
CA GLY A 20 23.75 10.93 7.58
C GLY A 20 22.50 11.81 7.51
N ARG A 21 21.82 11.87 6.36
CA ARG A 21 20.49 12.50 6.21
C ARG A 21 19.39 11.67 6.89
N THR A 22 18.37 12.33 7.39
CA THR A 22 17.10 11.72 7.80
C THR A 22 16.33 11.17 6.59
N LEU A 23 15.35 10.28 6.80
CA LEU A 23 14.48 9.81 5.71
C LEU A 23 13.75 10.96 5.01
N ARG A 24 13.37 11.99 5.76
CA ARG A 24 12.73 13.19 5.21
C ARG A 24 13.67 13.94 4.27
N GLU A 25 14.92 14.14 4.68
CA GLU A 25 15.93 14.79 3.83
C GLU A 25 16.26 13.95 2.60
N LEU A 26 16.34 12.61 2.74
CA LEU A 26 16.53 11.72 1.60
C LEU A 26 15.36 11.75 0.61
N ARG A 27 14.12 11.78 1.11
CA ARG A 27 12.92 11.82 0.27
C ARG A 27 12.96 12.98 -0.73
N TYR A 28 13.52 14.12 -0.32
CA TYR A 28 13.61 15.33 -1.15
C TYR A 28 15.00 15.55 -1.74
N ALA A 29 15.93 14.60 -1.58
CA ALA A 29 17.26 14.65 -2.14
C ALA A 29 17.25 14.32 -3.65
N PRO A 30 17.64 15.26 -4.54
CA PRO A 30 17.61 15.01 -5.98
C PRO A 30 18.53 13.86 -6.42
N ASP A 31 19.65 13.64 -5.71
CA ASP A 31 20.61 12.58 -5.98
C ASP A 31 20.08 11.18 -5.68
N LYS A 32 19.05 11.06 -4.83
CA LYS A 32 18.50 9.76 -4.44
C LYS A 32 17.36 9.28 -5.34
N GLN A 33 16.65 10.22 -5.97
CA GLN A 33 15.49 9.91 -6.83
C GLN A 33 14.47 8.98 -6.14
N LEU A 34 14.23 9.17 -4.83
CA LEU A 34 13.22 8.41 -4.10
C LEU A 34 11.82 8.81 -4.58
N PHE A 35 10.88 7.87 -4.54
CA PHE A 35 9.52 8.06 -5.03
C PHE A 35 9.43 8.45 -6.52
N ARG A 36 10.47 8.18 -7.32
CA ARG A 36 10.51 8.52 -8.75
C ARG A 36 9.43 7.85 -9.60
N TRP A 37 8.75 6.84 -9.08
CA TRP A 37 7.64 6.17 -9.75
C TRP A 37 6.27 6.52 -9.15
N LEU A 38 6.21 7.45 -8.19
CA LEU A 38 4.96 7.90 -7.56
C LEU A 38 3.97 8.46 -8.59
N ASP A 39 4.45 9.21 -9.58
CA ASP A 39 3.58 9.77 -10.62
C ASP A 39 2.86 8.69 -11.44
N ARG A 40 3.44 7.49 -11.57
CA ARG A 40 2.76 6.35 -12.22
C ARG A 40 1.59 5.88 -11.38
N LEU A 41 1.80 5.73 -10.07
CA LEU A 41 0.72 5.37 -9.14
C LEU A 41 -0.38 6.44 -9.12
N VAL A 42 0.00 7.73 -9.14
CA VAL A 42 -0.97 8.84 -9.24
C VAL A 42 -1.85 8.70 -10.48
N GLN A 43 -1.24 8.46 -11.64
CA GLN A 43 -1.99 8.30 -12.90
C GLN A 43 -2.91 7.09 -12.87
N MET A 44 -2.45 5.95 -12.34
CA MET A 44 -3.26 4.74 -12.26
C MET A 44 -4.46 4.90 -11.31
N LEU A 45 -4.30 5.63 -10.21
CA LEU A 45 -5.37 5.82 -9.21
C LEU A 45 -6.32 6.98 -9.54
N ASP A 46 -6.05 7.78 -10.57
CA ASP A 46 -6.85 8.96 -10.94
C ASP A 46 -8.33 8.62 -11.18
N GLN A 47 -8.59 7.47 -11.82
CA GLN A 47 -9.93 6.99 -12.14
C GLN A 47 -10.61 6.22 -10.98
N TYR A 48 -9.89 5.97 -9.87
CA TYR A 48 -10.37 5.14 -8.76
C TYR A 48 -10.27 5.92 -7.45
N PRO A 49 -11.08 6.97 -7.24
CA PRO A 49 -10.96 7.87 -6.07
C PRO A 49 -11.12 7.16 -4.72
N ASP A 50 -11.83 6.04 -4.69
CA ASP A 50 -12.13 5.28 -3.46
C ASP A 50 -10.98 4.36 -3.01
N VAL A 51 -9.92 4.23 -3.80
CA VAL A 51 -8.75 3.43 -3.42
C VAL A 51 -7.93 4.13 -2.35
N ALA A 52 -7.90 3.51 -1.17
CA ALA A 52 -7.10 3.90 -0.02
C ALA A 52 -5.69 3.27 -0.03
N ILE A 53 -4.75 3.90 0.68
CA ILE A 53 -3.36 3.48 0.80
C ILE A 53 -3.02 3.23 2.28
N LEU A 54 -2.79 1.96 2.59
CA LEU A 54 -2.16 1.50 3.82
C LEU A 54 -0.65 1.32 3.58
N VAL A 55 0.20 1.91 4.42
CA VAL A 55 1.66 1.76 4.32
C VAL A 55 2.15 0.65 5.25
N HIS A 56 2.93 -0.30 4.72
CA HIS A 56 3.59 -1.35 5.54
C HIS A 56 5.11 -1.34 5.42
N SER A 57 5.67 -0.27 4.84
CA SER A 57 7.10 -0.11 4.58
C SER A 57 7.96 -0.13 5.84
N GLY A 58 9.24 -0.51 5.69
CA GLY A 58 10.26 -0.35 6.72
C GLY A 58 10.41 1.10 7.21
N TRP A 59 10.07 2.08 6.37
CA TRP A 59 10.12 3.52 6.70
C TRP A 59 9.24 3.89 7.91
N ARG A 60 8.16 3.14 8.19
CA ARG A 60 7.28 3.34 9.36
C ARG A 60 7.97 3.15 10.71
N THR A 61 9.15 2.52 10.72
CA THR A 61 9.93 2.33 11.94
C THR A 61 10.64 3.63 12.37
N MET A 62 10.83 4.55 11.43
CA MET A 62 11.67 5.76 11.58
C MET A 62 10.93 7.05 11.23
N SER A 63 9.73 6.95 10.66
CA SER A 63 8.85 8.08 10.33
C SER A 63 7.51 7.94 11.05
N ARG A 64 6.88 9.07 11.39
CA ARG A 64 5.50 9.10 11.89
C ARG A 64 4.51 9.03 10.72
N ASP A 65 3.27 8.65 10.99
CA ASP A 65 2.22 8.56 9.97
C ASP A 65 2.00 9.85 9.18
N PHE A 66 2.13 11.03 9.82
CA PHE A 66 2.01 12.31 9.11
C PHE A 66 3.15 12.49 8.08
N GLU A 67 4.36 12.00 8.36
CA GLU A 67 5.48 12.06 7.42
C GLU A 67 5.29 11.05 6.29
N LEU A 68 4.86 9.83 6.59
CA LEU A 68 4.52 8.83 5.56
C LEU A 68 3.43 9.34 4.62
N ARG A 69 2.42 10.03 5.17
CA ARG A 69 1.39 10.73 4.40
C ARG A 69 1.98 11.82 3.50
N GLU A 70 2.83 12.70 4.05
CA GLU A 70 3.55 13.71 3.26
C GLU A 70 4.41 13.08 2.15
N TYR A 71 4.94 11.88 2.38
CA TYR A 71 5.74 11.16 1.39
C TYR A 71 4.95 10.68 0.17
N LEU A 72 3.63 10.54 0.29
CA LEU A 72 2.77 10.15 -0.82
C LEU A 72 2.38 11.33 -1.73
N GLY A 73 2.76 12.56 -1.38
CA GLY A 73 2.55 13.73 -2.24
C GLY A 73 1.07 13.89 -2.64
N PRO A 74 0.73 13.88 -3.95
CA PRO A 74 -0.67 13.98 -4.41
C PRO A 74 -1.61 12.88 -3.87
N LEU A 75 -1.07 11.75 -3.40
CA LEU A 75 -1.86 10.66 -2.82
C LEU A 75 -1.99 10.76 -1.29
N ALA A 76 -1.55 11.85 -0.68
CA ALA A 76 -1.62 12.06 0.77
C ALA A 76 -3.03 11.89 1.34
N ASP A 77 -4.08 12.31 0.62
CA ASP A 77 -5.47 12.21 1.09
C ASP A 77 -6.03 10.78 1.02
N ARG A 78 -5.33 9.87 0.34
CA ARG A 78 -5.69 8.44 0.28
C ARG A 78 -5.01 7.63 1.39
N PHE A 79 -4.09 8.22 2.15
CA PHE A 79 -3.39 7.54 3.24
C PHE A 79 -4.33 7.27 4.42
N ILE A 80 -4.50 5.99 4.78
CA ILE A 80 -5.35 5.57 5.90
C ILE A 80 -4.57 5.14 7.15
N GLY A 81 -3.23 5.12 7.07
CA GLY A 81 -2.36 4.77 8.20
C GLY A 81 -1.17 3.91 7.80
N SER A 82 -0.39 3.50 8.80
CA SER A 82 0.66 2.50 8.66
C SER A 82 0.46 1.28 9.58
N THR A 83 1.01 0.14 9.18
CA THR A 83 0.95 -1.08 10.00
C THR A 83 1.85 -0.97 11.23
N SER A 84 1.55 -1.73 12.29
CA SER A 84 2.38 -1.70 13.50
C SER A 84 3.84 -2.04 13.20
N LYS A 85 4.76 -1.25 13.75
CA LYS A 85 6.21 -1.53 13.71
C LYS A 85 6.62 -2.75 14.55
N SER A 86 5.76 -3.22 15.45
CA SER A 86 6.03 -4.37 16.33
C SER A 86 5.56 -5.71 15.74
N MET A 87 5.03 -5.71 14.51
CA MET A 87 4.44 -6.89 13.89
C MET A 87 5.21 -7.26 12.63
N GLN A 88 5.21 -8.56 12.33
CA GLN A 88 5.63 -9.05 11.02
C GLN A 88 4.75 -8.44 9.93
N ARG A 89 5.33 -8.28 8.74
CA ARG A 89 4.75 -7.49 7.65
C ARG A 89 3.31 -7.91 7.33
N TYR A 90 3.10 -9.18 7.04
CA TYR A 90 1.78 -9.70 6.69
C TYR A 90 0.78 -9.64 7.86
N ALA A 91 1.18 -10.03 9.08
CA ALA A 91 0.32 -9.95 10.26
C ALA A 91 -0.13 -8.51 10.59
N GLY A 92 0.74 -7.52 10.35
CA GLY A 92 0.40 -6.11 10.51
C GLY A 92 -0.63 -5.64 9.49
N ILE A 93 -0.57 -6.14 8.25
CA ILE A 93 -1.57 -5.87 7.20
C ILE A 93 -2.90 -6.50 7.61
N GLU A 94 -2.93 -7.80 7.96
CA GLU A 94 -4.14 -8.50 8.38
C GLU A 94 -4.84 -7.82 9.56
N GLN A 95 -4.07 -7.33 10.54
CA GLN A 95 -4.63 -6.59 11.66
C GLN A 95 -5.38 -5.34 11.21
N VAL A 96 -4.82 -4.57 10.27
CA VAL A 96 -5.48 -3.35 9.79
C VAL A 96 -6.70 -3.70 8.95
N LEU A 97 -6.57 -4.66 8.03
CA LEU A 97 -7.69 -5.14 7.19
C LEU A 97 -8.87 -5.63 8.05
N SER A 98 -8.59 -6.40 9.10
CA SER A 98 -9.62 -6.85 10.06
C SER A 98 -10.29 -5.69 10.81
N ARG A 99 -9.55 -4.62 11.12
CA ARG A 99 -10.12 -3.44 11.80
C ARG A 99 -11.00 -2.59 10.90
N ILE A 100 -10.63 -2.45 9.63
CA ILE A 100 -11.40 -1.67 8.65
C ILE A 100 -12.52 -2.50 8.01
N GLY A 101 -12.45 -3.83 8.11
CA GLY A 101 -13.51 -4.74 7.66
C GLY A 101 -13.53 -5.00 6.16
N THR A 102 -12.42 -4.80 5.46
CA THR A 102 -12.35 -5.02 4.00
C THR A 102 -11.61 -6.29 3.63
N THR A 103 -12.08 -6.93 2.56
CA THR A 103 -11.40 -8.07 1.93
C THR A 103 -10.88 -7.75 0.53
N ASP A 104 -11.17 -6.56 0.02
CA ASP A 104 -10.72 -6.09 -1.28
C ASP A 104 -9.43 -5.30 -1.14
N PHE A 105 -8.30 -5.97 -1.34
CA PHE A 105 -7.00 -5.36 -1.23
C PHE A 105 -6.00 -6.02 -2.17
N VAL A 106 -4.95 -5.25 -2.47
CA VAL A 106 -3.75 -5.72 -3.16
C VAL A 106 -2.51 -5.23 -2.41
N ILE A 107 -1.48 -6.07 -2.37
CA ILE A 107 -0.21 -5.81 -1.73
C ILE A 107 0.83 -5.60 -2.83
N LEU A 108 1.54 -4.47 -2.77
CA LEU A 108 2.72 -4.18 -3.59
C LEU A 108 3.95 -4.25 -2.69
N ASP A 109 4.88 -5.15 -3.02
CA ASP A 109 6.08 -5.45 -2.23
C ASP A 109 7.11 -6.28 -3.02
N ASP A 110 8.40 -6.04 -2.82
CA ASP A 110 9.50 -6.82 -3.40
C ASP A 110 9.97 -7.97 -2.48
N ALA A 111 9.75 -7.85 -1.17
CA ALA A 111 10.22 -8.78 -0.14
C ALA A 111 9.29 -10.00 0.00
N THR A 112 9.10 -10.74 -1.08
CA THR A 112 8.18 -11.90 -1.17
C THR A 112 8.36 -12.97 -0.07
N HIS A 113 9.56 -13.09 0.49
CA HIS A 113 9.87 -14.01 1.58
C HIS A 113 9.22 -13.64 2.93
N GLU A 114 8.73 -12.41 3.08
CA GLU A 114 8.01 -11.95 4.29
C GLU A 114 6.50 -12.26 4.24
N PHE A 115 6.03 -12.90 3.16
CA PHE A 115 4.62 -13.22 2.93
C PHE A 115 4.37 -14.72 2.86
N PRO A 116 3.13 -15.18 3.15
CA PRO A 116 2.71 -16.53 2.86
C PRO A 116 2.97 -16.93 1.40
N LYS A 117 3.34 -18.20 1.19
CA LYS A 117 3.48 -18.73 -0.17
C LYS A 117 2.15 -18.69 -0.91
N ASN A 118 2.19 -18.32 -2.19
CA ASN A 118 1.03 -18.27 -3.08
C ASN A 118 -0.09 -17.30 -2.62
N LEU A 119 0.25 -16.21 -1.94
CA LEU A 119 -0.71 -15.18 -1.56
C LEU A 119 -1.23 -14.46 -2.84
N PRO A 120 -2.50 -14.63 -3.23
CA PRO A 120 -3.01 -14.09 -4.50
C PRO A 120 -3.09 -12.56 -4.51
N GLU A 121 -3.23 -11.93 -3.34
CA GLU A 121 -3.24 -10.47 -3.19
C GLU A 121 -1.85 -9.85 -3.34
N LEU A 122 -0.76 -10.64 -3.38
CA LEU A 122 0.60 -10.12 -3.54
C LEU A 122 0.96 -9.92 -5.02
N ILE A 123 1.07 -8.65 -5.41
CA ILE A 123 1.82 -8.25 -6.59
C ILE A 123 3.30 -8.06 -6.17
N ALA A 124 4.03 -9.17 -6.29
CA ALA A 124 5.48 -9.18 -6.14
C ALA A 124 6.15 -8.29 -7.20
N THR A 125 6.95 -7.32 -6.77
CA THR A 125 7.71 -6.43 -7.66
C THR A 125 9.18 -6.86 -7.77
N ASP A 126 9.84 -6.49 -8.87
CA ASP A 126 11.30 -6.50 -8.91
C ASP A 126 11.85 -5.35 -8.04
N PRO A 127 12.84 -5.60 -7.16
CA PRO A 127 13.35 -4.61 -6.22
C PRO A 127 14.01 -3.39 -6.88
N GLU A 128 14.42 -3.48 -8.14
CA GLU A 128 15.08 -2.40 -8.87
C GLU A 128 14.17 -1.74 -9.93
N LEU A 129 13.05 -2.38 -10.30
CA LEU A 129 12.10 -1.84 -11.27
C LEU A 129 10.77 -1.37 -10.67
N GLY A 130 10.28 -2.02 -9.62
CA GLY A 130 9.02 -1.65 -8.95
C GLY A 130 7.88 -1.32 -9.91
N LEU A 131 7.17 -0.21 -9.65
CA LEU A 131 6.09 0.30 -10.51
C LEU A 131 6.56 0.80 -11.89
N SER A 132 7.85 0.87 -12.19
CA SER A 132 8.29 1.16 -13.56
C SER A 132 8.10 -0.01 -14.50
N GLU A 133 7.98 -1.23 -13.98
CA GLU A 133 7.80 -2.44 -14.77
C GLU A 133 6.37 -2.47 -15.37
N PRO A 134 6.21 -2.62 -16.70
CA PRO A 134 4.89 -2.67 -17.33
C PRO A 134 4.02 -3.83 -16.83
N GLY A 135 4.61 -5.00 -16.54
CA GLY A 135 3.89 -6.17 -16.03
C GLY A 135 3.23 -5.92 -14.68
N ILE A 136 3.88 -5.17 -13.79
CA ILE A 136 3.34 -4.77 -12.49
C ILE A 136 2.18 -3.79 -12.67
N GLN A 137 2.33 -2.79 -13.56
CA GLN A 137 1.27 -1.84 -13.88
C GLN A 137 0.03 -2.57 -14.45
N THR A 138 0.21 -3.52 -15.37
CA THR A 138 -0.90 -4.33 -15.91
C THR A 138 -1.62 -5.13 -14.84
N ARG A 139 -0.89 -5.76 -13.90
CA ARG A 139 -1.50 -6.55 -12.82
C ARG A 139 -2.26 -5.67 -11.83
N LEU A 140 -1.70 -4.52 -11.47
CA LEU A 140 -2.37 -3.56 -10.59
C LEU A 140 -3.62 -2.98 -11.27
N GLN A 141 -3.52 -2.64 -12.56
CA GLN A 141 -4.66 -2.17 -13.35
C GLN A 141 -5.77 -3.22 -13.41
N ALA A 142 -5.43 -4.50 -13.60
CA ALA A 142 -6.42 -5.57 -13.62
C ALA A 142 -7.17 -5.73 -12.29
N TRP A 143 -6.50 -5.49 -11.15
CA TRP A 143 -7.16 -5.43 -9.84
C TRP A 143 -8.04 -4.17 -9.71
N LEU A 144 -7.55 -2.99 -10.13
CA LEU A 144 -8.32 -1.75 -10.11
C LEU A 144 -9.61 -1.83 -10.95
N ASP A 145 -9.56 -2.53 -12.08
CA ASP A 145 -10.72 -2.73 -12.96
C ASP A 145 -11.72 -3.76 -12.42
N ASN A 146 -11.28 -4.65 -11.53
CA ASN A 146 -12.09 -5.72 -10.95
C ASN A 146 -11.81 -5.85 -9.44
N PRO A 147 -12.13 -4.82 -8.64
CA PRO A 147 -12.09 -4.95 -7.20
C PRO A 147 -12.96 -6.14 -6.79
N LYS A 148 -12.52 -6.91 -5.78
CA LYS A 148 -13.38 -7.97 -5.23
C LYS A 148 -14.57 -7.26 -4.60
N ASP A 149 -15.77 -7.40 -5.18
CA ASP A 149 -17.00 -6.86 -4.59
C ASP A 149 -17.09 -7.26 -3.11
N ASP A 150 -17.03 -6.28 -2.20
CA ASP A 150 -17.29 -6.48 -0.77
C ASP A 150 -18.81 -6.75 -0.64
N LEU A 151 -19.23 -8.00 -0.82
CA LEU A 151 -20.53 -8.48 -0.39
C LEU A 151 -20.55 -8.58 1.14
N ALA A 152 -20.43 -7.44 1.80
CA ALA A 152 -21.09 -7.19 3.08
C ALA A 152 -22.41 -6.49 2.75
N THR A 153 -23.35 -7.24 2.19
CA THR A 153 -24.76 -6.92 2.29
C THR A 153 -25.05 -6.64 3.76
N HIS A 154 -25.37 -5.40 4.09
CA HIS A 154 -26.15 -5.10 5.26
C HIS A 154 -27.46 -5.88 5.13
N ASP A 155 -27.48 -7.08 5.72
CA ASP A 155 -28.69 -7.89 5.83
C ASP A 155 -29.79 -7.05 6.45
N GLU A 156 -30.93 -7.08 5.75
CA GLU A 156 -32.21 -6.58 6.20
C GLU A 156 -32.50 -7.05 7.62
N PHE A 157 -32.52 -6.11 8.56
CA PHE A 157 -33.17 -6.32 9.85
C PHE A 157 -34.31 -5.33 10.00
N VAL A 158 -35.43 -5.59 9.33
CA VAL A 158 -36.74 -5.28 9.91
C VAL A 158 -37.66 -6.48 9.71
N ALA A 159 -37.91 -7.14 10.84
CA ALA A 159 -38.71 -8.32 10.99
C ALA A 159 -40.13 -8.18 10.41
N SER A 160 -40.58 -9.26 9.78
CA SER A 160 -41.99 -9.57 9.65
C SER A 160 -42.64 -9.55 11.04
N SER A 161 -43.54 -8.61 11.27
CA SER A 161 -44.61 -8.78 12.25
C SER A 161 -45.88 -9.13 11.47
N THR A 162 -46.34 -10.36 11.69
CA THR A 162 -47.62 -10.89 11.22
C THR A 162 -48.80 -10.06 11.73
N PRO A 163 -49.91 -9.96 10.98
CA PRO A 163 -51.18 -9.53 11.52
C PRO A 163 -51.91 -10.76 12.12
N SER A 164 -52.46 -10.62 13.33
CA SER A 164 -53.51 -11.52 13.83
C SER A 164 -54.42 -10.81 14.84
N CYS A 165 -55.71 -10.89 14.52
CA CYS A 165 -56.94 -10.43 15.19
C CYS A 165 -57.23 -8.93 15.19
#